data_AF-A0A433SBE5-F1
#
_entry.id   AF-A0A433SBE5-F1
#
_cell.length_a   1.000
_cell.length_b   1.000
_cell.length_c   1.000
_cell.angle_alpha   90.00
_cell.angle_beta   90.00
_cell.angle_gamma   90.00
#
_symmetry.space_group_name_H-M   'P 1'
#
loop_
_entity.id
_entity.type
_entity.pdbx_description
1 polymer ?
#
loop_
_entity_poly.entity_id
_entity_poly.type
_entity_poly.pdbx_seq_one_letter_code
_entity_poly.pdbx_strand_id
1 'polypeptide(L)'
;MPHLSGLTPPLTPSGRSSLVPLPPWHYAGEVISLRFAVDAKAAQTLLPAGFGNATGTAYGHFCDWQSTTDGWELLDPVYAQYKEFFVLIEAIDQAGSKRLYCPLIWVDQDISMMRGLLQGWPKKLGQVWMTRSYGIDHPAAAYRKAGCRMGASLAVKDRRLADLALTLTGAPGERLGFLALPTFGLVCAPSIIGKPGSGAHQLVRASVASSMAGAFHQAAGTLRFYESPHDELSLLCPLGEVSASVGAFALSVTGAEAVAA
;
A
#
# COMPACT_ATOMS: atom_id res chain seq x y z
N MET A 1 10.08 -15.81 -36.85
CA MET A 1 10.61 -14.87 -35.84
C MET A 1 10.59 -15.56 -34.48
N PRO A 2 11.56 -15.32 -33.58
CA PRO A 2 11.54 -15.95 -32.26
C PRO A 2 10.31 -15.50 -31.46
N HIS A 3 9.66 -16.43 -30.75
CA HIS A 3 8.59 -16.12 -29.81
C HIS A 3 9.19 -15.41 -28.59
N LEU A 4 8.65 -14.25 -28.20
CA LEU A 4 9.08 -13.52 -27.01
C LEU A 4 8.15 -13.84 -25.84
N SER A 5 8.73 -14.03 -24.66
CA SER A 5 8.04 -14.46 -23.44
C SER A 5 8.28 -13.45 -22.30
N GLY A 6 7.40 -13.46 -21.30
CA GLY A 6 7.44 -12.58 -20.12
C GLY A 6 6.07 -11.96 -19.81
N LEU A 7 5.79 -11.68 -18.54
CA LEU A 7 4.55 -10.99 -18.13
C LEU A 7 4.65 -9.49 -18.40
N THR A 8 5.80 -8.91 -18.09
CA THR A 8 6.11 -7.49 -18.28
C THR A 8 7.33 -7.30 -19.18
N PRO A 9 7.49 -6.14 -19.84
CA PRO A 9 8.71 -5.83 -20.58
C PRO A 9 9.97 -5.84 -19.70
N PRO A 10 11.15 -6.04 -20.32
CA PRO A 10 11.37 -6.47 -21.69
C PRO A 10 10.98 -7.94 -21.94
N LEU A 11 10.28 -8.18 -23.04
CA LEU A 11 9.97 -9.54 -23.51
C LEU A 11 11.20 -10.13 -24.21
N THR A 12 11.61 -11.33 -23.83
CA THR A 12 12.81 -11.99 -24.34
C THR A 12 12.54 -13.46 -24.64
N PRO A 13 13.37 -14.18 -25.44
CA PRO A 13 13.11 -15.58 -25.74
C PRO A 13 12.95 -16.48 -24.50
N SER A 14 13.68 -16.18 -23.41
CA SER A 14 13.59 -16.93 -22.15
C SER A 14 12.58 -16.35 -21.15
N GLY A 15 12.15 -15.10 -21.31
CA GLY A 15 11.33 -14.37 -20.36
C GLY A 15 12.04 -13.92 -19.07
N ARG A 16 13.31 -14.30 -18.84
CA ARG A 16 14.05 -14.00 -17.61
C ARG A 16 14.28 -12.51 -17.34
N SER A 17 14.28 -11.70 -18.40
CA SER A 17 14.45 -10.25 -18.28
C SER A 17 13.16 -9.51 -17.92
N SER A 18 12.03 -10.21 -17.82
CA SER A 18 10.76 -9.59 -17.39
C SER A 18 10.94 -9.00 -15.99
N LEU A 19 10.58 -7.73 -15.80
CA LEU A 19 10.73 -7.06 -14.51
C LEU A 19 9.94 -7.75 -13.39
N VAL A 20 8.76 -8.26 -13.74
CA VAL A 20 7.85 -8.95 -12.84
C VAL A 20 7.52 -10.33 -13.41
N PRO A 21 7.80 -11.42 -12.69
CA PRO A 21 7.40 -12.78 -13.08
C PRO A 21 5.89 -13.00 -12.87
N LEU A 22 5.36 -14.11 -13.39
CA LEU A 22 3.97 -14.51 -13.15
C LEU A 22 3.70 -14.74 -11.65
N PRO A 23 2.47 -14.45 -11.15
CA PRO A 23 2.06 -14.84 -9.81
C PRO A 23 1.97 -16.38 -9.66
N PRO A 24 1.92 -16.94 -8.43
CA PRO A 24 1.71 -16.25 -7.17
C PRO A 24 2.90 -15.40 -6.71
N TRP A 25 2.60 -14.22 -6.17
CA TRP A 25 3.57 -13.38 -5.48
C TRP A 25 3.30 -13.46 -3.98
N HIS A 26 4.27 -13.94 -3.22
CA HIS A 26 4.20 -14.07 -1.77
C HIS A 26 4.81 -12.84 -1.11
N TYR A 27 4.17 -12.36 -0.04
CA TYR A 27 4.60 -11.19 0.71
C TYR A 27 4.59 -11.50 2.20
N ALA A 28 5.59 -10.99 2.93
CA ALA A 28 5.60 -10.91 4.38
C ALA A 28 6.27 -9.60 4.80
N GLY A 29 5.74 -8.93 5.81
CA GLY A 29 6.27 -7.63 6.18
C GLY A 29 5.76 -7.12 7.52
N GLU A 30 6.45 -6.09 8.00
CA GLU A 30 6.00 -5.29 9.13
C GLU A 30 5.09 -4.18 8.61
N VAL A 31 3.92 -4.01 9.24
CA VAL A 31 2.91 -3.04 8.85
C VAL A 31 2.56 -2.14 10.04
N ILE A 32 2.68 -0.83 9.83
CA ILE A 32 2.06 0.20 10.68
C ILE A 32 0.78 0.63 9.99
N SER A 33 -0.36 0.15 10.47
CA SER A 33 -1.68 0.51 9.95
C SER A 33 -2.29 1.63 10.78
N LEU A 34 -2.91 2.61 10.12
CA LEU A 34 -3.48 3.81 10.71
C LEU A 34 -4.97 3.90 10.35
N ARG A 35 -5.78 4.43 11.26
CA ARG A 35 -7.16 4.88 11.02
C ARG A 35 -7.27 6.32 11.49
N PHE A 36 -7.80 7.19 10.64
CA PHE A 36 -7.94 8.62 10.93
C PHE A 36 -9.15 9.23 10.22
N ALA A 37 -9.65 10.33 10.78
CA ALA A 37 -10.72 11.11 10.16
C ALA A 37 -10.15 12.05 9.09
N VAL A 38 -10.92 12.32 8.04
CA VAL A 38 -10.60 13.25 6.94
C VAL A 38 -11.85 14.02 6.54
N ASP A 39 -11.70 15.12 5.81
CA ASP A 39 -12.84 15.78 5.16
C ASP A 39 -13.44 14.84 4.11
N ALA A 40 -14.68 14.39 4.36
CA ALA A 40 -15.39 13.48 3.47
C ALA A 40 -15.59 14.08 2.06
N LYS A 41 -15.76 15.40 1.93
CA LYS A 41 -15.91 16.05 0.63
C LYS A 41 -14.60 16.04 -0.15
N ALA A 42 -13.48 16.30 0.50
CA ALA A 42 -12.16 16.21 -0.12
C ALA A 42 -11.83 14.76 -0.51
N ALA A 43 -12.14 13.80 0.36
CA ALA A 43 -11.95 12.38 0.04
C ALA A 43 -12.84 11.92 -1.14
N GLN A 44 -14.07 12.43 -1.25
CA GLN A 44 -14.99 12.09 -2.33
C GLN A 44 -14.44 12.43 -3.72
N THR A 45 -13.64 13.50 -3.87
CA THR A 45 -13.08 13.90 -5.18
C THR A 45 -12.07 12.91 -5.73
N LEU A 46 -11.50 12.06 -4.87
CA LEU A 46 -10.53 11.03 -5.23
C LEU A 46 -11.17 9.66 -5.50
N LEU A 47 -12.48 9.49 -5.24
CA LEU A 47 -13.18 8.23 -5.51
C LEU A 47 -13.56 8.12 -7.00
N PRO A 48 -13.43 6.92 -7.60
CA PRO A 48 -13.95 6.68 -8.96
C PRO A 48 -15.46 6.89 -9.02
N ALA A 49 -15.96 7.27 -10.20
CA ALA A 49 -17.39 7.38 -10.46
C ALA A 49 -18.09 6.04 -10.14
N GLY A 50 -19.21 6.09 -9.42
CA GLY A 50 -19.94 4.89 -8.99
C GLY A 50 -19.36 4.15 -7.78
N PHE A 51 -18.18 4.53 -7.27
CA PHE A 51 -17.56 3.85 -6.13
C PHE A 51 -18.32 4.04 -4.79
N GLY A 52 -19.26 4.97 -4.72
CA GLY A 52 -20.07 5.22 -3.53
C GLY A 52 -19.65 6.49 -2.80
N ASN A 53 -20.07 6.60 -1.54
CA ASN A 53 -19.94 7.82 -0.75
C ASN A 53 -18.84 7.69 0.30
N ALA A 54 -17.87 8.61 0.29
CA ALA A 54 -16.81 8.68 1.29
C ALA A 54 -17.39 8.89 2.70
N THR A 55 -16.91 8.14 3.68
CA THR A 55 -17.46 8.18 5.06
C THR A 55 -16.80 9.25 5.94
N GLY A 56 -15.72 9.88 5.46
CA GLY A 56 -14.84 10.72 6.29
C GLY A 56 -13.83 9.91 7.12
N THR A 57 -13.74 8.59 6.90
CA THR A 57 -12.68 7.75 7.46
C THR A 57 -11.67 7.40 6.38
N ALA A 58 -10.39 7.51 6.71
CA ALA A 58 -9.29 7.04 5.89
C ALA A 58 -8.36 6.14 6.69
N TYR A 59 -7.59 5.35 5.94
CA TYR A 59 -6.55 4.49 6.49
C TYR A 59 -5.23 4.82 5.83
N GLY A 60 -4.14 4.62 6.55
CA GLY A 60 -2.78 4.80 6.07
C GLY A 60 -1.94 3.60 6.45
N HIS A 61 -1.03 3.18 5.59
CA HIS A 61 -0.19 2.02 5.85
C HIS A 61 1.25 2.35 5.48
N PHE A 62 2.15 2.25 6.46
CA PHE A 62 3.59 2.17 6.20
C PHE A 62 4.01 0.72 6.35
N CYS A 63 4.69 0.18 5.33
CA CYS A 63 5.07 -1.22 5.29
C CYS A 63 6.55 -1.40 4.95
N ASP A 64 7.17 -2.40 5.57
CA ASP A 64 8.48 -2.94 5.21
C ASP A 64 8.28 -4.38 4.72
N TRP A 65 8.24 -4.54 3.40
CA TRP A 65 7.87 -5.78 2.75
C TRP A 65 9.10 -6.57 2.31
N GLN A 66 8.98 -7.89 2.41
CA GLN A 66 9.77 -8.86 1.68
C GLN A 66 8.84 -9.70 0.80
N SER A 67 9.25 -10.00 -0.42
CA SER A 67 8.46 -10.71 -1.41
C SER A 67 9.26 -11.79 -2.14
N THR A 68 8.58 -12.83 -2.62
CA THR A 68 9.19 -13.90 -3.41
C THR A 68 8.17 -14.63 -4.27
N THR A 69 8.64 -15.33 -5.30
CA THR A 69 7.88 -16.33 -6.04
C THR A 69 8.22 -17.74 -5.56
N ASP A 70 9.25 -18.37 -6.11
CA ASP A 70 9.67 -19.74 -5.78
C ASP A 70 10.73 -19.81 -4.65
N GLY A 71 11.11 -18.66 -4.10
CA GLY A 71 12.12 -18.53 -3.04
C GLY A 71 13.44 -17.92 -3.50
N TRP A 72 13.74 -17.85 -4.80
CA TRP A 72 15.05 -17.37 -5.26
C TRP A 72 15.31 -15.92 -4.87
N GLU A 73 14.29 -15.05 -4.88
CA GLU A 73 14.44 -13.62 -4.54
C GLU A 73 14.90 -13.45 -3.09
N LEU A 74 14.60 -14.40 -2.20
CA LEU A 74 15.03 -14.33 -0.80
C LEU A 74 16.56 -14.44 -0.63
N LEU A 75 17.24 -15.02 -1.61
CA LEU A 75 18.71 -15.06 -1.67
C LEU A 75 19.31 -13.77 -2.23
N ASP A 76 18.48 -12.91 -2.84
CA ASP A 76 18.89 -11.62 -3.40
C ASP A 76 17.95 -10.49 -2.92
N PRO A 77 18.15 -10.00 -1.68
CA PRO A 77 17.17 -9.16 -1.00
C PRO A 77 16.88 -7.82 -1.70
N VAL A 78 17.73 -7.36 -2.62
CA VAL A 78 17.45 -6.16 -3.43
C VAL A 78 16.27 -6.37 -4.39
N TYR A 79 16.00 -7.62 -4.79
CA TYR A 79 14.82 -8.00 -5.58
C TYR A 79 13.61 -8.37 -4.71
N ALA A 80 13.83 -8.81 -3.47
CA ALA A 80 12.77 -9.23 -2.57
C ALA A 80 12.18 -8.09 -1.73
N GLN A 81 12.98 -7.12 -1.30
CA GLN A 81 12.59 -6.16 -0.27
C GLN A 81 12.21 -4.80 -0.83
N TYR A 82 11.15 -4.20 -0.28
CA TYR A 82 10.74 -2.84 -0.60
C TYR A 82 9.95 -2.22 0.55
N LYS A 83 9.94 -0.90 0.66
CA LYS A 83 9.08 -0.16 1.58
C LYS A 83 7.96 0.53 0.83
N GLU A 84 6.87 0.75 1.53
CA GLU A 84 5.62 1.21 0.92
C GLU A 84 4.86 2.14 1.86
N PHE A 85 4.28 3.20 1.30
CA PHE A 85 3.27 4.00 1.95
C PHE A 85 2.04 4.14 1.07
N PHE A 86 0.86 3.94 1.62
CA PHE A 86 -0.39 4.18 0.91
C PHE A 86 -1.50 4.66 1.82
N VAL A 87 -2.48 5.31 1.20
CA VAL A 87 -3.71 5.76 1.85
C VAL A 87 -4.91 5.11 1.20
N LEU A 88 -5.93 4.87 2.00
CA LEU A 88 -7.19 4.26 1.58
C LEU A 88 -8.34 5.15 2.05
N ILE A 89 -9.32 5.35 1.18
CA ILE A 89 -10.55 6.07 1.51
C ILE A 89 -11.65 5.05 1.79
N GLU A 90 -12.30 5.15 2.94
CA GLU A 90 -13.50 4.36 3.24
C GLU A 90 -14.70 4.97 2.54
N ALA A 91 -15.43 4.13 1.81
CA ALA A 91 -16.70 4.47 1.20
C ALA A 91 -17.78 3.44 1.54
N ILE A 92 -19.03 3.89 1.45
CA ILE A 92 -20.22 3.03 1.49
C ILE A 92 -20.79 2.96 0.08
N ASP A 93 -20.98 1.74 -0.43
CA ASP A 93 -21.58 1.51 -1.74
C ASP A 93 -23.12 1.62 -1.72
N GLN A 94 -23.76 1.46 -2.89
CA GLN A 94 -25.22 1.54 -3.01
C GLN A 94 -25.97 0.46 -2.22
N ALA A 95 -25.31 -0.66 -1.91
CA ALA A 95 -25.86 -1.74 -1.10
C ALA A 95 -25.61 -1.54 0.41
N GLY A 96 -24.96 -0.44 0.82
CA GLY A 96 -24.65 -0.14 2.21
C GLY A 96 -23.38 -0.83 2.74
N SER A 97 -22.59 -1.47 1.87
CA SER A 97 -21.37 -2.18 2.27
C SER A 97 -20.16 -1.26 2.31
N LYS A 98 -19.30 -1.44 3.32
CA LYS A 98 -18.03 -0.73 3.44
C LYS A 98 -16.99 -1.30 2.47
N ARG A 99 -16.32 -0.41 1.75
CA ARG A 99 -15.19 -0.73 0.87
C ARG A 99 -14.12 0.35 0.91
N LEU A 100 -12.91 -0.02 0.54
CA LEU A 100 -11.75 0.87 0.51
C LEU A 100 -11.30 1.12 -0.93
N TYR A 101 -11.01 2.36 -1.27
CA TYR A 101 -10.33 2.71 -2.52
C TYR A 101 -8.90 3.18 -2.22
N CYS A 102 -7.93 2.73 -3.01
CA CYS A 102 -6.56 3.24 -2.94
C CYS A 102 -6.31 4.32 -4.01
N PRO A 103 -6.40 5.62 -3.68
CA PRO A 103 -6.11 6.67 -4.64
C PRO A 103 -4.61 6.91 -4.84
N LEU A 104 -3.79 6.69 -3.82
CA LEU A 104 -2.39 7.11 -3.80
C LEU A 104 -1.52 6.12 -3.02
N ILE A 105 -0.39 5.74 -3.62
CA ILE A 105 0.56 4.78 -3.05
C ILE A 105 1.97 5.03 -3.62
N TRP A 106 2.97 4.88 -2.76
CA TRP A 106 4.38 5.05 -3.10
C TRP A 106 5.22 3.88 -2.60
N VAL A 107 6.21 3.48 -3.39
CA VAL A 107 7.17 2.42 -3.08
C VAL A 107 8.58 2.84 -3.45
N ASP A 108 9.59 2.19 -2.89
CA ASP A 108 11.00 2.46 -3.19
C ASP A 108 11.62 1.51 -4.23
N GLN A 109 10.85 0.53 -4.74
CA GLN A 109 11.30 -0.43 -5.75
C GLN A 109 10.38 -0.49 -6.96
N ASP A 110 10.99 -0.60 -8.15
CA ASP A 110 10.32 -0.66 -9.45
C ASP A 110 9.54 -1.97 -9.66
N ILE A 111 10.05 -3.11 -9.20
CA ILE A 111 9.34 -4.40 -9.25
C ILE A 111 8.02 -4.30 -8.49
N SER A 112 8.05 -3.71 -7.29
CA SER A 112 6.85 -3.48 -6.50
C SER A 112 5.88 -2.51 -7.18
N MET A 113 6.42 -1.44 -7.79
CA MET A 113 5.63 -0.47 -8.57
C MET A 113 4.88 -1.16 -9.71
N MET A 114 5.59 -1.93 -10.54
CA MET A 114 5.02 -2.64 -11.67
C MET A 114 3.99 -3.68 -11.23
N ARG A 115 4.27 -4.49 -10.20
CA ARG A 115 3.26 -5.40 -9.62
C ARG A 115 2.01 -4.66 -9.18
N GLY A 116 2.16 -3.50 -8.55
CA GLY A 116 1.04 -2.68 -8.10
C GLY A 116 0.16 -2.20 -9.24
N LEU A 117 0.76 -1.66 -10.30
CA LEU A 117 0.02 -1.16 -11.47
C LEU A 117 -0.81 -2.26 -12.14
N LEU A 118 -0.28 -3.49 -12.23
CA LEU A 118 -1.02 -4.65 -12.75
C LEU A 118 -2.22 -5.05 -11.88
N GLN A 119 -2.20 -4.71 -10.58
CA GLN A 119 -3.23 -5.02 -9.59
C GLN A 119 -4.18 -3.83 -9.32
N GLY A 120 -3.99 -2.71 -10.01
CA GLY A 120 -4.77 -1.49 -9.83
C GLY A 120 -4.32 -0.57 -8.69
N TRP A 121 -3.17 -0.85 -8.07
CA TRP A 121 -2.55 0.07 -7.11
C TRP A 121 -1.77 1.14 -7.86
N PRO A 122 -2.11 2.44 -7.75
CA PRO A 122 -1.53 3.52 -8.54
C PRO A 122 -0.13 3.94 -8.03
N LYS A 123 0.82 2.99 -8.01
CA LYS A 123 2.13 3.14 -7.39
C LYS A 123 3.01 4.17 -8.12
N LYS A 124 3.63 5.06 -7.33
CA LYS A 124 4.76 5.91 -7.74
C LYS A 124 6.02 5.55 -6.95
N LEU A 125 7.19 5.98 -7.45
CA LEU A 125 8.42 5.89 -6.67
C LEU A 125 8.47 6.96 -5.57
N GLY A 126 8.89 6.56 -4.38
CA GLY A 126 9.10 7.41 -3.21
C GLY A 126 10.10 6.77 -2.25
N GLN A 127 10.62 7.57 -1.32
CA GLN A 127 11.45 7.10 -0.22
C GLN A 127 10.59 6.97 1.03
N VAL A 128 10.44 5.74 1.48
CA VAL A 128 9.68 5.42 2.69
C VAL A 128 10.66 4.98 3.76
N TRP A 129 10.52 5.50 4.98
CA TRP A 129 11.31 5.08 6.13
C TRP A 129 10.40 4.80 7.30
N MET A 130 10.73 3.78 8.09
CA MET A 130 10.01 3.45 9.31
C MET A 130 10.96 2.95 10.39
N THR A 131 10.57 3.16 11.64
CA THR A 131 11.25 2.60 12.80
C THR A 131 11.15 1.08 12.74
N ARG A 132 12.30 0.39 12.82
CA ARG A 132 12.38 -1.06 12.84
C ARG A 132 12.34 -1.56 14.29
N SER A 133 11.53 -2.58 14.53
CA SER A 133 11.50 -3.28 15.82
C SER A 133 12.37 -4.53 15.77
N TYR A 134 13.14 -4.77 16.82
CA TYR A 134 13.96 -5.97 16.99
C TYR A 134 13.54 -6.71 18.27
N GLY A 135 13.61 -8.05 18.25
CA GLY A 135 13.18 -8.93 19.34
C GLY A 135 14.14 -8.97 20.53
N ILE A 136 14.75 -7.85 20.90
CA ILE A 136 15.70 -7.73 22.01
C ILE A 136 15.36 -6.51 22.86
N ASP A 137 15.61 -6.56 24.17
CA ASP A 137 15.36 -5.44 25.07
C ASP A 137 16.55 -4.47 25.09
N HIS A 138 16.54 -3.51 24.17
CA HIS A 138 17.55 -2.45 24.06
C HIS A 138 16.86 -1.13 23.64
N PRO A 139 17.33 0.06 24.10
CA PRO A 139 16.68 1.33 23.74
C PRO A 139 16.55 1.58 22.24
N ALA A 140 17.53 1.13 21.44
CA ALA A 140 17.50 1.25 19.97
C ALA A 140 16.65 0.17 19.27
N ALA A 141 16.20 -0.87 19.98
CA ALA A 141 15.49 -1.99 19.38
C ALA A 141 14.01 -1.70 19.09
N ALA A 142 13.46 -0.59 19.63
CA ALA A 142 12.03 -0.29 19.56
C ALA A 142 11.16 -1.51 19.90
N TYR A 143 11.53 -2.24 20.96
CA TYR A 143 10.83 -3.44 21.37
C TYR A 143 9.35 -3.12 21.66
N ARG A 144 8.44 -3.99 21.22
CA ARG A 144 6.99 -3.73 21.19
C ARG A 144 6.34 -3.80 22.58
N LYS A 145 6.66 -2.82 23.43
CA LYS A 145 6.11 -2.61 24.78
C LYS A 145 5.42 -1.25 24.91
N ALA A 146 4.58 -1.12 25.93
CA ALA A 146 3.93 0.15 26.27
C ALA A 146 4.96 1.29 26.35
N GLY A 147 4.61 2.45 25.80
CA GLY A 147 5.48 3.64 25.77
C GLY A 147 6.57 3.61 24.68
N CYS A 148 6.74 2.52 23.94
CA CYS A 148 7.68 2.49 22.81
C CYS A 148 7.26 3.50 21.74
N ARG A 149 8.20 4.36 21.32
CA ARG A 149 7.99 5.38 20.30
C ARG A 149 8.43 4.85 18.94
N MET A 150 7.61 5.11 17.93
CA MET A 150 7.88 4.71 16.54
C MET A 150 7.56 5.88 15.61
N GLY A 151 8.30 6.00 14.53
CA GLY A 151 8.04 6.97 13.47
C GLY A 151 8.13 6.35 12.09
N ALA A 152 7.50 7.00 11.13
CA ALA A 152 7.61 6.69 9.73
C ALA A 152 7.49 7.96 8.88
N SER A 153 7.98 7.92 7.65
CA SER A 153 7.88 9.05 6.74
C SER A 153 7.89 8.66 5.28
N LEU A 154 7.36 9.57 4.45
CA LEU A 154 7.39 9.50 2.99
C LEU A 154 8.02 10.79 2.44
N ALA A 155 8.98 10.65 1.54
CA ALA A 155 9.43 11.71 0.66
C ALA A 155 9.38 11.30 -0.81
N VAL A 156 9.08 12.24 -1.71
CA VAL A 156 9.03 12.01 -3.16
C VAL A 156 9.83 13.11 -3.83
N LYS A 157 10.86 12.74 -4.59
CA LYS A 157 11.75 13.68 -5.30
C LYS A 157 12.20 14.83 -4.37
N ASP A 158 12.73 14.47 -3.20
CA ASP A 158 13.23 15.36 -2.14
C ASP A 158 12.18 16.25 -1.46
N ARG A 159 10.88 15.97 -1.64
CA ARG A 159 9.77 16.64 -0.97
C ARG A 159 9.17 15.73 0.09
N ARG A 160 9.15 16.17 1.36
CA ARG A 160 8.45 15.47 2.45
C ARG A 160 6.95 15.53 2.18
N LEU A 161 6.28 14.37 2.14
CA LEU A 161 4.83 14.28 1.94
C LEU A 161 4.10 13.78 3.19
N ALA A 162 4.72 12.94 4.01
CA ALA A 162 4.12 12.46 5.25
C ALA A 162 5.14 12.29 6.37
N ASP A 163 4.71 12.62 7.59
CA ASP A 163 5.39 12.30 8.85
C ASP A 163 4.43 11.63 9.83
N LEU A 164 4.90 10.54 10.44
CA LEU A 164 4.19 9.78 11.45
C LEU A 164 5.05 9.72 12.72
N ALA A 165 4.42 9.98 13.86
CA ALA A 165 4.96 9.71 15.18
C ALA A 165 3.90 9.03 16.05
N LEU A 166 4.24 7.87 16.61
CA LEU A 166 3.36 7.00 17.39
C LEU A 166 4.00 6.63 18.73
N THR A 167 3.13 6.27 19.68
CA THR A 167 3.50 5.60 20.93
C THR A 167 2.63 4.36 21.10
N LEU A 168 3.26 3.21 21.39
CA LEU A 168 2.55 1.96 21.68
C LEU A 168 1.83 2.07 23.03
N THR A 169 0.57 1.62 23.10
CA THR A 169 -0.22 1.68 24.34
C THR A 169 0.05 0.49 25.27
N GLY A 170 0.55 -0.62 24.71
CA GLY A 170 0.68 -1.90 25.40
C GLY A 170 -0.56 -2.81 25.29
N ALA A 171 -1.66 -2.29 24.75
CA ALA A 171 -2.85 -3.09 24.46
C ALA A 171 -2.70 -3.88 23.14
N PRO A 172 -3.41 -5.01 22.97
CA PRO A 172 -3.48 -5.69 21.68
C PRO A 172 -4.06 -4.75 20.61
N GLY A 173 -3.44 -4.77 19.43
CA GLY A 173 -3.89 -4.04 18.24
C GLY A 173 -4.90 -4.83 17.42
N GLU A 174 -5.63 -4.13 16.56
CA GLU A 174 -6.59 -4.71 15.62
C GLU A 174 -6.06 -4.68 14.17
N ARG A 175 -6.68 -5.44 13.27
CA ARG A 175 -6.43 -5.29 11.84
C ARG A 175 -7.20 -4.07 11.34
N LEU A 176 -6.52 -3.19 10.60
CA LEU A 176 -7.09 -1.95 10.06
C LEU A 176 -6.94 -1.90 8.54
N GLY A 177 -7.78 -1.09 7.87
CA GLY A 177 -7.67 -0.82 6.45
C GLY A 177 -7.71 -2.08 5.59
N PHE A 178 -6.74 -2.24 4.67
CA PHE A 178 -6.71 -3.38 3.74
C PHE A 178 -6.59 -4.76 4.42
N LEU A 179 -6.17 -4.78 5.70
CA LEU A 179 -6.09 -5.99 6.50
C LEU A 179 -7.46 -6.49 7.01
N ALA A 180 -8.49 -5.63 6.93
CA ALA A 180 -9.82 -5.87 7.49
C ALA A 180 -10.97 -5.67 6.50
N LEU A 181 -10.81 -4.81 5.48
CA LEU A 181 -11.87 -4.46 4.54
C LEU A 181 -11.48 -4.72 3.08
N PRO A 182 -12.45 -5.06 2.20
CA PRO A 182 -12.22 -5.15 0.76
C PRO A 182 -11.62 -3.85 0.21
N THR A 183 -10.49 -3.97 -0.50
CA THR A 183 -9.77 -2.84 -1.06
C THR A 183 -9.71 -2.96 -2.59
N PHE A 184 -9.98 -1.85 -3.25
CA PHE A 184 -10.11 -1.75 -4.70
C PHE A 184 -9.16 -0.71 -5.27
N GLY A 185 -8.81 -0.90 -6.53
CA GLY A 185 -7.95 -0.01 -7.30
C GLY A 185 -8.42 0.06 -8.76
N LEU A 186 -7.70 0.83 -9.58
CA LEU A 186 -7.98 0.96 -11.01
C LEU A 186 -6.80 0.44 -11.83
N VAL A 187 -7.06 -0.54 -12.70
CA VAL A 187 -6.13 -0.90 -13.76
C VAL A 187 -6.44 -0.04 -14.98
N CYS A 188 -5.40 0.60 -15.52
CA CYS A 188 -5.47 1.44 -16.71
C CYS A 188 -4.36 1.03 -17.68
N ALA A 189 -4.60 1.19 -18.98
CA ALA A 189 -3.64 0.87 -20.04
C ALA A 189 -3.30 2.13 -20.86
N PRO A 190 -2.45 3.03 -20.32
CA PRO A 190 -2.08 4.25 -21.03
C PRO A 190 -1.30 3.92 -22.32
N SER A 191 -1.54 4.71 -23.37
CA SER A 191 -0.87 4.56 -24.66
C SER A 191 -0.66 5.92 -25.32
N ILE A 192 0.45 6.04 -26.05
CA ILE A 192 0.74 7.16 -26.96
C ILE A 192 0.62 6.74 -28.43
N ILE A 193 0.19 5.50 -28.71
CA ILE A 193 -0.09 5.03 -30.06
C ILE A 193 -1.38 5.69 -30.53
N GLY A 194 -1.32 6.46 -31.61
CA GLY A 194 -2.45 7.27 -32.06
C GLY A 194 -2.68 8.47 -31.14
N LYS A 195 -3.89 8.62 -30.60
CA LYS A 195 -4.22 9.71 -29.68
C LYS A 195 -3.79 9.33 -28.25
N PRO A 196 -2.89 10.09 -27.60
CA PRO A 196 -2.49 9.81 -26.22
C PRO A 196 -3.67 9.78 -25.25
N GLY A 197 -3.67 8.82 -24.33
CA GLY A 197 -4.70 8.67 -23.30
C GLY A 197 -4.37 7.62 -22.25
N SER A 198 -5.14 7.59 -21.16
CA SER A 198 -4.96 6.65 -20.04
C SER A 198 -5.57 5.25 -20.28
N GLY A 199 -6.26 5.06 -21.40
CA GLY A 199 -7.02 3.84 -21.68
C GLY A 199 -8.31 3.75 -20.85
N ALA A 200 -9.00 2.60 -20.96
CA ALA A 200 -10.17 2.34 -20.12
C ALA A 200 -9.74 2.12 -18.66
N HIS A 201 -10.55 2.62 -17.72
CA HIS A 201 -10.33 2.41 -16.29
C HIS A 201 -11.16 1.22 -15.84
N GLN A 202 -10.50 0.17 -15.37
CA GLN A 202 -11.16 -1.02 -14.84
C GLN A 202 -11.02 -1.06 -13.33
N LEU A 203 -12.15 -1.01 -12.61
CA LEU A 203 -12.18 -1.27 -11.18
C LEU A 203 -11.82 -2.74 -10.93
N VAL A 204 -10.85 -2.96 -10.07
CA VAL A 204 -10.35 -4.30 -9.75
C VAL A 204 -10.16 -4.49 -8.25
N ARG A 205 -10.10 -5.76 -7.85
CA ARG A 205 -9.67 -6.19 -6.52
C ARG A 205 -8.62 -7.29 -6.67
N ALA A 206 -7.56 -7.24 -5.86
CA ALA A 206 -6.57 -8.31 -5.84
C ALA A 206 -7.18 -9.64 -5.33
N SER A 207 -6.89 -10.74 -6.02
CA SER A 207 -7.20 -12.09 -5.58
C SER A 207 -6.11 -12.53 -4.61
N VAL A 208 -6.46 -12.60 -3.32
CA VAL A 208 -5.52 -12.87 -2.22
C VAL A 208 -5.83 -14.24 -1.61
N ALA A 209 -4.78 -15.04 -1.44
CA ALA A 209 -4.81 -16.34 -0.75
C ALA A 209 -3.83 -16.35 0.42
N SER A 210 -3.98 -17.34 1.31
CA SER A 210 -3.02 -17.68 2.37
C SER A 210 -2.59 -16.48 3.24
N SER A 211 -3.54 -15.63 3.64
CA SER A 211 -3.23 -14.50 4.50
C SER A 211 -2.99 -14.95 5.95
N MET A 212 -1.98 -14.35 6.59
CA MET A 212 -1.59 -14.64 7.95
C MET A 212 -1.24 -13.35 8.68
N ALA A 213 -1.77 -13.20 9.89
CA ALA A 213 -1.49 -12.06 10.74
C ALA A 213 -0.76 -12.54 12.01
N GLY A 214 0.33 -11.86 12.34
CA GLY A 214 0.96 -12.00 13.66
C GLY A 214 0.19 -11.23 14.73
N ALA A 215 0.78 -11.13 15.92
CA ALA A 215 0.26 -10.24 16.96
C ALA A 215 0.41 -8.77 16.52
N PHE A 216 -0.67 -8.03 16.63
CA PHE A 216 -0.70 -6.58 16.45
C PHE A 216 -0.68 -5.87 17.80
N HIS A 217 -0.07 -4.69 17.83
CA HIS A 217 0.10 -3.86 19.02
C HIS A 217 -0.54 -2.50 18.76
N GLN A 218 -1.45 -2.11 19.65
CA GLN A 218 -2.14 -0.83 19.53
C GLN A 218 -1.16 0.33 19.79
N ALA A 219 -1.34 1.39 19.02
CA ALA A 219 -0.61 2.64 19.13
C ALA A 219 -1.52 3.82 18.83
N ALA A 220 -1.09 5.01 19.22
CA ALA A 220 -1.73 6.26 18.84
C ALA A 220 -0.68 7.35 18.65
N GLY A 221 -1.04 8.40 17.91
CA GLY A 221 -0.18 9.57 17.77
C GLY A 221 -0.62 10.51 16.66
N THR A 222 0.35 11.10 15.98
CA THR A 222 0.12 12.16 14.99
C THR A 222 0.61 11.74 13.62
N LEU A 223 -0.23 11.97 12.61
CA LEU A 223 0.10 11.86 11.19
C LEU A 223 -0.04 13.25 10.57
N ARG A 224 0.95 13.67 9.79
CA ARG A 224 0.92 14.94 9.07
C ARG A 224 1.13 14.67 7.59
N PHE A 225 0.29 15.26 6.76
CA PHE A 225 0.52 15.35 5.32
C PHE A 225 0.92 16.77 4.94
N TYR A 226 1.83 16.88 3.98
CA TYR A 226 2.39 18.14 3.52
C TYR A 226 1.95 18.41 2.08
N GLU A 227 1.76 19.68 1.75
CA GLU A 227 1.46 20.10 0.38
C GLU A 227 2.64 19.82 -0.56
N SER A 228 2.33 19.48 -1.80
CA SER A 228 3.29 19.27 -2.87
C SER A 228 2.74 19.77 -4.20
N PRO A 229 3.58 20.35 -5.08
CA PRO A 229 3.14 20.76 -6.40
C PRO A 229 2.80 19.58 -7.35
N HIS A 230 3.14 18.34 -6.98
CA HIS A 230 3.02 17.16 -7.85
C HIS A 230 2.33 15.95 -7.17
N ASP A 231 1.92 16.11 -5.92
CA ASP A 231 1.25 15.07 -5.14
C ASP A 231 0.10 15.68 -4.34
N GLU A 232 -1.08 15.07 -4.42
CA GLU A 232 -2.31 15.58 -3.81
C GLU A 232 -2.64 14.87 -2.49
N LEU A 233 -1.63 14.29 -1.82
CA LEU A 233 -1.82 13.59 -0.54
C LEU A 233 -2.43 14.50 0.54
N SER A 234 -2.13 15.80 0.50
CA SER A 234 -2.68 16.78 1.44
C SER A 234 -4.20 16.97 1.35
N LEU A 235 -4.86 16.50 0.28
CA LEU A 235 -6.34 16.43 0.23
C LEU A 235 -6.93 15.52 1.31
N LEU A 236 -6.11 14.59 1.84
CA LEU A 236 -6.50 13.64 2.87
C LEU A 236 -5.87 13.96 4.23
N CYS A 237 -5.57 15.23 4.50
CA CYS A 237 -5.00 15.67 5.78
C CYS A 237 -5.81 15.12 6.98
N PRO A 238 -5.14 14.47 7.95
CA PRO A 238 -5.82 13.90 9.11
C PRO A 238 -6.47 14.97 9.99
N LEU A 239 -7.70 14.72 10.42
CA LEU A 239 -8.43 15.52 11.39
C LEU A 239 -8.22 14.93 12.79
N GLY A 240 -7.23 15.46 13.51
CA GLY A 240 -6.92 15.07 14.89
C GLY A 240 -5.89 13.94 15.02
N GLU A 241 -5.95 13.23 16.15
CA GLU A 241 -5.06 12.10 16.41
C GLU A 241 -5.41 10.88 15.56
N VAL A 242 -4.39 10.05 15.29
CA VAL A 242 -4.56 8.80 14.56
C VAL A 242 -4.51 7.61 15.51
N SER A 243 -5.42 6.66 15.29
CA SER A 243 -5.34 5.33 15.89
C SER A 243 -4.47 4.45 15.01
N ALA A 244 -3.60 3.65 15.61
CA ALA A 244 -2.64 2.83 14.89
C ALA A 244 -2.54 1.42 15.45
N SER A 245 -2.08 0.50 14.60
CA SER A 245 -1.85 -0.89 14.92
C SER A 245 -0.60 -1.37 14.19
N VAL A 246 0.37 -1.90 14.94
CA VAL A 246 1.69 -2.31 14.44
C VAL A 246 1.84 -3.81 14.55
N GLY A 247 2.17 -4.50 13.47
CA GLY A 247 2.35 -5.94 13.48
C GLY A 247 2.82 -6.52 12.17
N ALA A 248 3.13 -7.81 12.18
CA ALA A 248 3.54 -8.54 10.99
C ALA A 248 2.32 -9.09 10.24
N PHE A 249 2.38 -9.05 8.91
CA PHE A 249 1.36 -9.63 8.04
C PHE A 249 2.01 -10.33 6.84
N ALA A 250 1.37 -11.39 6.36
CA ALA A 250 1.77 -12.10 5.15
C ALA A 250 0.54 -12.44 4.29
N LEU A 251 0.74 -12.48 2.97
CA LEU A 251 -0.31 -12.82 2.01
C LEU A 251 0.30 -13.33 0.69
N SER A 252 -0.53 -13.98 -0.13
CA SER A 252 -0.16 -14.36 -1.49
C SER A 252 -1.13 -13.75 -2.50
N VAL A 253 -0.62 -13.04 -3.50
CA VAL A 253 -1.44 -12.53 -4.61
C VAL A 253 -1.37 -13.51 -5.76
N THR A 254 -2.51 -14.01 -6.22
CA THR A 254 -2.61 -14.95 -7.35
C THR A 254 -3.11 -14.27 -8.64
N GLY A 255 -3.66 -13.06 -8.54
CA GLY A 255 -4.19 -12.30 -9.66
C GLY A 255 -5.00 -11.09 -9.20
N ALA A 256 -5.84 -10.57 -10.09
CA ALA A 256 -6.83 -9.55 -9.77
C ALA A 256 -8.12 -9.81 -10.56
N GLU A 257 -9.25 -9.49 -9.95
CA GLU A 257 -10.59 -9.67 -10.51
C GLU A 257 -11.19 -8.31 -10.89
N ALA A 258 -11.78 -8.24 -12.08
CA ALA A 258 -12.60 -7.11 -12.50
C ALA A 258 -13.89 -7.07 -11.68
N VAL A 259 -14.26 -5.88 -11.23
CA VAL A 259 -15.46 -5.66 -10.43
C VAL A 259 -16.39 -4.76 -11.22
N ALA A 260 -17.67 -5.13 -11.29
CA ALA A 260 -18.70 -4.26 -11.83
C ALA A 260 -18.83 -3.01 -10.94
N ALA A 261 -18.90 -1.84 -11.57
CA ALA A 261 -19.05 -0.56 -10.87
C ALA A 261 -20.38 -0.50 -10.10
#